data_AF-A0A948BA14-F1
#
_entry.id   AF-A0A948BA14-F1
#
_cell.length_a   1.000
_cell.length_b   1.000
_cell.length_c   1.000
_cell.angle_alpha   90.00
_cell.angle_beta   90.00
_cell.angle_gamma   90.00
#
_symmetry.space_group_name_H-M   'P 1'
#
loop_
_entity.id
_entity.type
_entity.pdbx_description
1 polymer ?
#
loop_
_entity_poly.entity_id
_entity_poly.type
_entity_poly.pdbx_seq_one_letter_code
_entity_poly.pdbx_strand_id
1 'polypeptide(L)'
;MDFFIAAIAFIVIFSVLVLIHEWGHFYAARKAGVAVEEFGFGLPPRILGKKVGDTLYSVNWIPFGGFVKLLGENAHDPKLLKNKKSFVAKKPLVRLLIVTAGVLMNFVLAIVLLTIGFTFGIQPLIISTDDVFANLENGNIQTVQGILVKDVKEGGVAHNAGLRANDRIISVNGEDVVDPQQIDLGGVGHAQADYIYSVERGGNEISLHMEARSGESLGFDLYQIFFVPHPVVLQVLEGSVPDVAGLKKGDTINVVNGKPVYYLDDVVLDGVVGAGAGDDFVVQRGEKMVQIHAGGEKAKDAGTVSGGMEPGFADSDFVVIDQIYSDMPAQKAGLVNGDIMVEVNGEPVRSAEQFVALTKANAGKDTLFKIRRGDRILEFTIRPTDKGLIGVGLPKVRVFADGALALYASATPVSVLKIKDVQYPFWVAPFKALEETGRLSLVTLTMFGDVVSSIVTKFTVPEGVAGP
;
A
#
# COMPACT_ATOMS: atom_id res chain seq x y z
N MET A 1 4.47 -20.23 22.43
CA MET A 1 5.94 -20.09 22.33
C MET A 1 6.29 -18.69 21.81
N ASP A 2 5.51 -18.18 20.87
CA ASP A 2 5.78 -16.91 20.16
C ASP A 2 5.70 -15.66 21.04
N PHE A 3 4.79 -15.64 22.02
CA PHE A 3 4.70 -14.51 22.96
C PHE A 3 5.98 -14.31 23.79
N PHE A 4 6.56 -15.40 24.32
CA PHE A 4 7.77 -15.31 25.14
C PHE A 4 8.97 -14.88 24.30
N ILE A 5 9.08 -15.39 23.07
CA ILE A 5 10.12 -14.98 22.12
C ILE A 5 9.98 -13.50 21.79
N ALA A 6 8.77 -13.03 21.48
CA ALA A 6 8.48 -11.63 21.18
C ALA A 6 8.80 -10.72 22.38
N ALA A 7 8.43 -11.12 23.59
CA ALA A 7 8.71 -10.36 24.81
C ALA A 7 10.22 -10.24 25.07
N ILE A 8 10.97 -11.33 24.91
CA ILE A 8 12.43 -11.31 25.04
C ILE A 8 13.07 -10.43 23.95
N ALA A 9 12.66 -10.59 22.70
CA ALA A 9 13.16 -9.79 21.58
C ALA A 9 12.88 -8.30 21.80
N PHE A 10 11.68 -7.94 22.24
CA PHE A 10 11.31 -6.57 22.59
C PHE A 10 12.22 -5.99 23.67
N ILE A 11 12.43 -6.72 24.78
CA ILE A 11 13.31 -6.29 25.86
C ILE A 11 14.72 -6.06 25.35
N VAL A 12 15.26 -6.97 24.54
CA VAL A 12 16.61 -6.87 23.98
C VAL A 12 16.74 -5.66 23.05
N ILE A 13 15.84 -5.51 22.07
CA ILE A 13 15.86 -4.42 21.09
C ILE A 13 15.73 -3.06 21.80
N PHE A 14 14.76 -2.94 22.70
CA PHE A 14 14.54 -1.71 23.46
C PHE A 14 15.75 -1.35 24.32
N SER A 15 16.37 -2.35 24.98
CA SER A 15 17.55 -2.14 25.82
C SER A 15 18.74 -1.64 25.01
N VAL A 16 19.00 -2.21 23.84
CA VAL A 16 20.08 -1.77 22.96
C VAL A 16 19.83 -0.34 22.47
N LEU A 17 18.60 -0.05 22.03
CA LEU A 17 18.23 1.28 21.52
C LEU A 17 18.44 2.36 22.58
N VAL A 18 17.90 2.16 23.79
CA VAL A 18 18.05 3.14 24.88
C VAL A 18 19.51 3.22 25.33
N LEU A 19 20.23 2.10 25.47
CA LEU A 19 21.62 2.14 25.91
C LEU A 19 22.52 2.93 24.95
N ILE A 20 22.33 2.77 23.63
CA ILE A 20 23.07 3.52 22.62
C ILE A 20 22.67 5.00 22.62
N HIS A 21 21.40 5.32 22.86
CA HIS A 21 20.92 6.69 23.07
C HIS A 21 21.62 7.35 24.26
N GLU A 22 21.62 6.70 25.41
CA GLU A 22 22.30 7.18 26.63
C GLU A 22 23.82 7.31 26.43
N TRP A 23 24.41 6.38 25.66
CA TRP A 23 25.82 6.44 25.30
C TRP A 23 26.15 7.68 24.47
N GLY A 24 25.24 8.15 23.61
CA GLY A 24 25.39 9.39 22.85
C GLY A 24 25.52 10.62 23.73
N HIS A 25 24.60 10.78 24.68
CA HIS A 25 24.68 11.84 25.69
C HIS A 25 25.96 11.74 26.51
N PHE A 26 26.31 10.55 26.99
CA PHE A 26 27.51 10.27 27.75
C PHE A 26 28.79 10.68 26.99
N TYR A 27 28.93 10.21 25.74
CA TYR A 27 30.08 10.49 24.90
C TYR A 27 30.22 11.98 24.62
N ALA A 28 29.12 12.65 24.23
CA ALA A 28 29.13 14.08 23.96
C ALA A 28 29.44 14.92 25.21
N ALA A 29 28.87 14.56 26.37
CA ALA A 29 29.13 15.24 27.63
C ALA A 29 30.61 15.15 28.04
N ARG A 30 31.19 13.95 27.98
CA ARG A 30 32.62 13.74 28.28
C ARG A 30 33.51 14.53 27.33
N LYS A 31 33.23 14.53 26.03
CA LYS A 31 33.98 15.29 25.02
C LYS A 31 33.88 16.81 25.23
N ALA A 32 32.73 17.30 25.69
CA ALA A 32 32.50 18.71 26.03
C ALA A 32 33.09 19.12 27.40
N GLY A 33 33.73 18.19 28.12
CA GLY A 33 34.27 18.40 29.46
C GLY A 33 33.19 18.65 30.51
N VAL A 34 32.02 18.05 30.35
CA VAL A 34 30.98 17.93 31.38
C VAL A 34 31.25 16.66 32.19
N ALA A 35 31.18 16.75 33.52
CA ALA A 35 31.32 15.59 34.38
C ALA A 35 30.04 14.74 34.32
N VAL A 36 30.21 13.43 34.17
CA VAL A 36 29.12 12.46 34.25
C VAL A 36 29.24 11.78 35.61
N GLU A 37 28.21 11.89 36.44
CA GLU A 37 28.16 11.30 37.77
C GLU A 37 27.99 9.79 37.69
N GLU A 38 27.08 9.34 36.82
CA GLU A 38 26.74 7.93 36.64
C GLU A 38 26.36 7.62 35.19
N PHE A 39 26.80 6.46 34.69
CA PHE A 39 26.32 5.86 33.45
C PHE A 39 25.91 4.42 33.78
N GLY A 40 24.61 4.15 33.70
CA GLY A 40 24.02 2.90 34.16
C GLY A 40 23.37 2.09 33.05
N PHE A 41 23.59 0.78 33.06
CA PHE A 41 22.77 -0.17 32.32
C PHE A 41 21.60 -0.64 33.19
N GLY A 42 20.40 -0.66 32.62
CA GLY A 42 19.18 -1.00 33.33
C GLY A 42 18.69 0.12 34.27
N LEU A 43 17.54 -0.13 34.93
CA LEU A 43 16.93 0.81 35.87
C LEU A 43 17.18 0.41 37.33
N PRO A 44 17.30 1.39 38.26
CA PRO A 44 17.53 1.15 39.69
C PRO A 44 16.55 0.15 40.33
N PRO A 45 16.93 -0.51 41.44
CA PRO A 45 18.13 -0.29 42.26
C PRO A 45 19.43 -0.86 41.65
N ARG A 46 20.58 -0.28 42.04
CA ARG A 46 21.90 -0.72 41.58
C ARG A 46 22.28 -2.08 42.17
N ILE A 47 22.74 -3.00 41.33
CA ILE A 47 23.31 -4.28 41.75
C ILE A 47 24.83 -4.15 41.91
N LEU A 48 25.50 -3.69 40.85
CA LEU A 48 26.95 -3.61 40.77
C LEU A 48 27.35 -2.25 40.22
N GLY A 49 28.51 -1.75 40.63
CA GLY A 49 29.05 -0.54 40.03
C GLY A 49 30.54 -0.34 40.30
N LYS A 50 31.23 0.22 39.32
CA LYS A 50 32.66 0.54 39.39
C LYS A 50 32.88 1.99 39.02
N LYS A 51 33.54 2.74 39.91
CA LYS A 51 33.94 4.11 39.63
C LYS A 51 35.22 4.12 38.79
N VAL A 52 35.17 4.75 37.62
CA VAL A 52 36.34 4.93 36.75
C VAL A 52 36.50 6.43 36.46
N GLY A 53 37.50 7.04 37.10
CA GLY A 53 37.66 8.49 37.12
C GLY A 53 36.53 9.18 37.90
N ASP A 54 35.93 10.21 37.28
CA ASP A 54 34.81 10.96 37.86
C ASP A 54 33.45 10.25 37.69
N THR A 55 33.37 9.18 36.90
CA THR A 55 32.10 8.53 36.51
C THR A 55 31.92 7.18 37.16
N LEU A 56 30.72 6.94 37.70
CA LEU A 56 30.28 5.65 38.19
C LEU A 56 29.62 4.84 37.06
N TYR A 57 30.16 3.69 36.72
CA TYR A 57 29.53 2.76 35.78
C TYR A 57 28.71 1.76 36.58
N SER A 58 27.41 1.66 36.34
CA SER A 58 26.51 0.82 37.13
C SER A 58 25.74 -0.20 36.28
N VAL A 59 25.43 -1.34 36.90
CA VAL A 59 24.50 -2.34 36.40
C VAL A 59 23.38 -2.45 37.42
N ASN A 60 22.15 -2.26 36.97
CA ASN A 60 20.98 -2.15 37.83
C ASN A 60 20.04 -3.36 37.68
N TRP A 61 19.11 -3.50 38.64
CA TRP A 61 18.28 -4.69 38.81
C TRP A 61 17.35 -4.95 37.63
N ILE A 62 16.77 -3.89 37.08
CA ILE A 62 15.84 -3.99 35.96
C ILE A 62 16.66 -4.00 34.67
N PRO A 63 16.74 -5.13 33.95
CA PRO A 63 17.74 -5.33 32.89
C PRO A 63 17.27 -4.78 31.54
N PHE A 64 16.59 -3.63 31.54
CA PHE A 64 16.22 -2.95 30.31
C PHE A 64 16.47 -1.45 30.36
N GLY A 65 16.93 -0.94 29.22
CA GLY A 65 17.32 0.45 29.03
C GLY A 65 18.66 0.83 29.68
N GLY A 66 18.81 2.12 29.97
CA GLY A 66 19.96 2.69 30.62
C GLY A 66 19.68 4.13 31.03
N PHE A 67 20.63 4.77 31.70
CA PHE A 67 20.56 6.19 32.01
C PHE A 67 21.95 6.80 32.10
N VAL A 68 22.04 8.09 31.77
CA VAL A 68 23.19 8.94 32.05
C VAL A 68 22.80 10.04 33.03
N LYS A 69 23.62 10.25 34.06
CA LYS A 69 23.42 11.32 35.04
C LYS A 69 24.51 12.37 34.87
N LEU A 70 24.14 13.53 34.33
CA LEU A 70 25.09 14.62 34.10
C LEU A 70 25.19 15.53 35.34
N LEU A 71 26.41 15.98 35.65
CA LEU A 71 26.61 16.93 36.74
C LEU A 71 25.88 18.24 36.43
N GLY A 72 24.97 18.63 37.31
CA GLY A 72 24.24 19.89 37.22
C GLY A 72 22.95 19.87 36.39
N GLU A 73 22.53 18.72 35.85
CA GLU A 73 21.29 18.58 35.05
C GLU A 73 20.02 18.98 35.81
N ASN A 74 19.93 18.60 37.10
CA ASN A 74 18.80 18.90 37.99
C ASN A 74 19.13 19.97 39.06
N ALA A 75 20.19 20.77 38.86
CA ALA A 75 20.69 21.65 39.91
C ALA A 75 19.95 22.99 39.94
N HIS A 76 19.29 23.28 41.06
CA HIS A 76 18.89 24.64 41.47
C HIS A 76 19.93 25.30 42.39
N ASP A 77 21.03 24.59 42.70
CA ASP A 77 22.11 25.07 43.57
C ASP A 77 23.03 26.08 42.82
N PRO A 78 23.14 27.33 43.31
CA PRO A 78 24.02 28.36 42.74
C PRO A 78 25.50 27.96 42.60
N LYS A 79 25.98 27.00 43.41
CA LYS A 79 27.38 26.53 43.36
C LYS A 79 27.64 25.65 42.14
N LEU A 80 26.67 24.84 41.74
CA LEU A 80 26.77 23.97 40.56
C LEU A 80 26.64 24.78 39.26
N LEU A 81 26.01 25.96 39.30
CA LEU A 81 25.95 26.90 38.17
C LEU A 81 27.31 27.52 37.82
N LYS A 82 28.23 27.64 38.80
CA LYS A 82 29.57 28.22 38.59
C LYS A 82 30.65 27.19 38.24
N ASN A 83 30.34 25.89 38.34
CA ASN A 83 31.31 24.83 38.05
C ASN A 83 31.48 24.65 36.53
N LYS A 84 32.69 24.87 36.00
CA LYS A 84 32.99 24.71 34.56
C LYS A 84 32.75 23.28 34.01
N LYS A 85 32.69 22.26 34.87
CA LYS A 85 32.33 20.87 34.54
C LYS A 85 30.83 20.58 34.61
N SER A 86 30.01 21.54 35.06
CA SER A 86 28.54 21.40 35.12
C SER A 86 27.92 21.57 33.74
N PHE A 87 26.89 20.78 33.44
CA PHE A 87 26.10 20.87 32.22
C PHE A 87 25.51 22.29 32.05
N VAL A 88 24.92 22.86 33.11
CA VAL A 88 24.25 24.18 33.05
C VAL A 88 25.23 25.33 32.85
N ALA A 89 26.50 25.16 33.23
CA ALA A 89 27.54 26.17 33.03
C ALA A 89 28.06 26.25 31.58
N LYS A 90 27.69 25.30 30.70
CA LYS A 90 28.11 25.31 29.29
C LYS A 90 27.23 26.24 28.45
N LYS A 91 27.79 26.73 27.34
CA LYS A 91 27.06 27.54 26.36
C LYS A 91 25.81 26.80 25.86
N PRO A 92 24.70 27.50 25.53
CA PRO A 92 23.48 26.88 25.02
C PRO A 92 23.70 25.88 23.88
N LEU A 93 24.55 26.21 22.89
CA LEU A 93 24.86 25.30 21.78
C LEU A 93 25.54 24.00 22.23
N VAL A 94 26.40 24.04 23.23
CA VAL A 94 27.07 22.83 23.74
C VAL A 94 26.06 21.94 24.47
N ARG A 95 25.15 22.55 25.25
CA ARG A 95 24.06 21.82 25.92
C ARG A 95 23.14 21.17 24.90
N LEU A 96 22.76 21.92 23.86
CA LEU A 96 21.94 21.41 22.76
C LEU A 96 22.62 20.22 22.06
N LEU A 97 23.92 20.31 21.75
CA LEU A 97 24.68 19.20 21.15
C LEU A 97 24.71 17.95 22.05
N ILE A 98 24.85 18.11 23.36
CA ILE A 98 24.84 16.97 24.30
C ILE A 98 23.45 16.31 24.34
N VAL A 99 22.37 17.11 24.41
CA VAL A 99 21.00 16.59 24.44
C VAL A 99 20.59 15.99 23.09
N THR A 100 21.07 16.52 21.98
CA THR A 100 20.76 15.94 20.66
C THR A 100 21.63 14.72 20.33
N ALA A 101 22.78 14.55 21.00
CA ALA A 101 23.70 13.44 20.74
C ALA A 101 23.08 12.06 20.99
N GLY A 102 22.16 11.91 21.95
CA GLY A 102 21.48 10.64 22.17
C GLY A 102 20.62 10.24 20.97
N VAL A 103 19.83 11.17 20.45
CA VAL A 103 19.05 10.97 19.23
C VAL A 103 19.96 10.65 18.05
N LEU A 104 21.03 11.42 17.83
CA LEU A 104 21.99 11.20 16.74
C LEU A 104 22.64 9.81 16.80
N MET A 105 22.89 9.26 18.00
CA MET A 105 23.46 7.91 18.12
C MET A 105 22.50 6.81 17.69
N ASN A 106 21.19 7.03 17.78
CA ASN A 106 20.22 6.08 17.22
C ASN A 106 20.24 6.09 15.68
N PHE A 107 20.52 7.22 15.03
CA PHE A 107 20.76 7.26 13.59
C PHE A 107 22.04 6.48 13.22
N VAL A 108 23.11 6.64 13.99
CA VAL A 108 24.34 5.85 13.80
C VAL A 108 24.05 4.35 13.99
N LEU A 109 23.28 3.98 15.00
CA LEU A 109 22.85 2.59 15.22
C LEU A 109 22.06 2.05 14.03
N ALA A 110 21.09 2.81 13.51
CA ALA A 110 20.31 2.44 12.33
C ALA A 110 21.22 2.18 11.12
N ILE A 111 22.17 3.08 10.85
CA ILE A 111 23.15 2.90 9.75
C ILE A 111 23.96 1.62 9.95
N VAL A 112 24.43 1.34 11.17
CA VAL A 112 25.20 0.12 11.47
C VAL A 112 24.35 -1.13 11.27
N LEU A 113 23.12 -1.16 11.78
CA LEU A 113 22.22 -2.30 11.65
C LEU A 113 21.82 -2.55 10.19
N LEU A 114 21.49 -1.50 9.44
CA LEU A 114 21.21 -1.59 8.01
C LEU A 114 22.44 -2.00 7.21
N THR A 115 23.64 -1.54 7.59
CA THR A 115 24.90 -1.98 6.94
C THR A 115 25.07 -3.49 7.10
N ILE A 116 24.86 -4.01 8.30
CA ILE A 116 24.94 -5.46 8.58
C ILE A 116 23.86 -6.18 7.76
N GLY A 117 22.62 -5.71 7.81
CA GLY A 117 21.50 -6.29 7.06
C GLY A 117 21.78 -6.36 5.56
N PHE A 118 22.13 -5.23 4.95
CA PHE A 118 22.49 -5.16 3.53
C PHE A 118 23.71 -6.01 3.16
N THR A 119 24.65 -6.23 4.08
CA THR A 119 25.80 -7.11 3.81
C THR A 119 25.38 -8.58 3.71
N PHE A 120 24.44 -9.02 4.55
CA PHE A 120 23.98 -10.41 4.60
C PHE A 120 22.73 -10.71 3.77
N GLY A 121 22.07 -9.67 3.27
CA GLY A 121 20.76 -9.76 2.63
C GLY A 121 19.65 -9.49 3.65
N ILE A 122 18.82 -8.50 3.35
CA ILE A 122 17.57 -8.23 4.08
C ILE A 122 16.44 -8.05 3.11
N GLN A 123 15.22 -8.36 3.53
CA GLN A 123 14.04 -7.99 2.77
C GLN A 123 14.00 -6.47 2.54
N PRO A 124 13.55 -6.00 1.36
CA PRO A 124 13.41 -4.59 1.09
C PRO A 124 12.50 -3.94 2.13
N LEU A 125 12.89 -2.76 2.60
CA LEU A 125 12.13 -1.96 3.55
C LEU A 125 11.02 -1.24 2.81
N ILE A 126 9.83 -1.82 2.84
CA ILE A 126 8.63 -1.28 2.19
C ILE A 126 7.85 -0.51 3.25
N ILE A 127 7.84 0.82 3.16
CA ILE A 127 7.11 1.70 4.08
C ILE A 127 6.05 2.57 3.37
N SER A 128 6.05 2.59 2.04
CA SER A 128 5.06 3.28 1.22
C SER A 128 4.62 2.42 0.04
N THR A 129 3.53 2.81 -0.61
CA THR A 129 3.08 2.16 -1.85
C THR A 129 4.11 2.34 -2.97
N ASP A 130 4.79 3.49 -3.03
CA ASP A 130 5.87 3.73 -4.00
C ASP A 130 7.03 2.73 -3.83
N ASP A 131 7.34 2.34 -2.59
CA ASP A 131 8.36 1.30 -2.33
C ASP A 131 7.92 -0.05 -2.90
N VAL A 132 6.62 -0.39 -2.84
CA VAL A 132 6.09 -1.62 -3.45
C VAL A 132 6.35 -1.61 -4.95
N PHE A 133 5.96 -0.53 -5.64
CA PHE A 133 6.12 -0.42 -7.09
C PHE A 133 7.58 -0.39 -7.52
N ALA A 134 8.45 0.36 -6.84
CA ALA A 134 9.87 0.37 -7.12
C ALA A 134 10.49 -1.04 -6.97
N ASN A 135 10.03 -1.83 -5.99
CA ASN A 135 10.50 -3.20 -5.81
C ASN A 135 9.89 -4.20 -6.81
N LEU A 136 8.69 -3.95 -7.31
CA LEU A 136 8.12 -4.70 -8.45
C LEU A 136 8.93 -4.44 -9.72
N GLU A 137 9.23 -3.19 -10.03
CA GLU A 137 10.01 -2.80 -11.22
C GLU A 137 11.44 -3.36 -11.21
N ASN A 138 12.11 -3.29 -10.05
CA ASN A 138 13.45 -3.85 -9.89
C ASN A 138 13.47 -5.38 -9.80
N GLY A 139 12.30 -6.04 -9.82
CA GLY A 139 12.18 -7.49 -9.75
C GLY A 139 12.58 -8.09 -8.40
N ASN A 140 12.57 -7.26 -7.34
CA ASN A 140 12.76 -7.67 -5.95
C ASN A 140 11.50 -8.33 -5.42
N ILE A 141 10.32 -7.88 -5.85
CA ILE A 141 9.05 -8.55 -5.58
C ILE A 141 8.61 -9.25 -6.88
N GLN A 142 8.42 -10.56 -6.80
CA GLN A 142 7.88 -11.36 -7.89
C GLN A 142 6.41 -11.62 -7.62
N THR A 143 5.57 -11.18 -8.55
CA THR A 143 4.13 -11.36 -8.49
C THR A 143 3.62 -12.14 -9.69
N VAL A 144 2.43 -12.68 -9.54
CA VAL A 144 1.60 -13.19 -10.63
C VAL A 144 0.19 -12.67 -10.42
N GLN A 145 -0.48 -12.34 -11.52
CA GLN A 145 -1.85 -11.85 -11.47
C GLN A 145 -2.81 -12.93 -10.94
N GLY A 146 -3.80 -12.49 -10.19
CA GLY A 146 -4.84 -13.31 -9.60
C GLY A 146 -4.52 -13.78 -8.19
N ILE A 147 -5.48 -14.53 -7.64
CA ILE A 147 -5.44 -15.05 -6.28
C ILE A 147 -4.99 -16.50 -6.33
N LEU A 148 -3.75 -16.76 -5.92
CA LEU A 148 -3.14 -18.08 -6.00
C LEU A 148 -3.13 -18.79 -4.66
N VAL A 149 -3.38 -20.09 -4.74
CA VAL A 149 -3.20 -21.04 -3.63
C VAL A 149 -1.71 -21.21 -3.36
N LYS A 150 -1.29 -20.92 -2.13
CA LYS A 150 0.10 -21.09 -1.67
C LYS A 150 0.38 -22.51 -1.24
N ASP A 151 -0.47 -23.05 -0.37
CA ASP A 151 -0.30 -24.40 0.15
C ASP A 151 -1.66 -25.06 0.37
N VAL A 152 -1.70 -26.39 0.28
CA VAL A 152 -2.91 -27.19 0.50
C VAL A 152 -2.55 -28.32 1.45
N LYS A 153 -3.24 -28.38 2.58
CA LYS A 153 -3.04 -29.40 3.61
C LYS A 153 -3.42 -30.78 3.07
N GLU A 154 -2.44 -31.67 3.04
CA GLU A 154 -2.62 -33.06 2.61
C GLU A 154 -3.73 -33.75 3.43
N GLY A 155 -4.63 -34.44 2.73
CA GLY A 155 -5.80 -35.11 3.31
C GLY A 155 -6.94 -34.19 3.77
N GLY A 156 -6.79 -32.86 3.67
CA GLY A 156 -7.85 -31.88 3.96
C GLY A 156 -8.94 -31.80 2.88
N VAL A 157 -10.01 -31.05 3.15
CA VAL A 157 -11.17 -30.90 2.24
C VAL A 157 -10.73 -30.45 0.84
N ALA A 158 -9.98 -29.35 0.76
CA ALA A 158 -9.51 -28.82 -0.52
C ALA A 158 -8.57 -29.78 -1.26
N HIS A 159 -7.68 -30.47 -0.53
CA HIS A 159 -6.79 -31.48 -1.12
C HIS A 159 -7.59 -32.63 -1.74
N ASN A 160 -8.61 -33.13 -1.04
CA ASN A 160 -9.45 -34.24 -1.47
C ASN A 160 -10.38 -33.86 -2.62
N ALA A 161 -10.83 -32.59 -2.66
CA ALA A 161 -11.54 -32.01 -3.80
C ALA A 161 -10.66 -31.82 -5.04
N GLY A 162 -9.33 -31.90 -4.89
CA GLY A 162 -8.37 -31.83 -6.00
C GLY A 162 -7.67 -30.47 -6.14
N LEU A 163 -7.85 -29.54 -5.21
CA LEU A 163 -7.09 -28.28 -5.16
C LEU A 163 -5.60 -28.56 -4.94
N ARG A 164 -4.75 -27.77 -5.60
CA ARG A 164 -3.28 -27.90 -5.53
C ARG A 164 -2.64 -26.52 -5.38
N ALA A 165 -1.42 -26.51 -4.86
CA ALA A 165 -0.61 -25.29 -4.81
C ALA A 165 -0.40 -24.72 -6.23
N ASN A 166 -0.44 -23.38 -6.32
CA ASN A 166 -0.39 -22.58 -7.54
C ASN A 166 -1.61 -22.64 -8.46
N ASP A 167 -2.70 -23.27 -8.03
CA ASP A 167 -4.00 -23.04 -8.67
C ASP A 167 -4.37 -21.56 -8.51
N ARG A 168 -4.86 -20.95 -9.60
CA ARG A 168 -5.42 -19.60 -9.58
C ARG A 168 -6.92 -19.71 -9.38
N ILE A 169 -7.46 -19.11 -8.33
CA ILE A 169 -8.90 -19.12 -8.08
C ILE A 169 -9.55 -18.08 -9.00
N ILE A 170 -10.53 -18.52 -9.80
CA ILE A 170 -11.27 -17.67 -10.74
C ILE A 170 -12.62 -17.29 -10.13
N SER A 171 -13.38 -18.26 -9.64
CA SER A 171 -14.71 -18.04 -9.08
C SER A 171 -15.02 -18.99 -7.93
N VAL A 172 -15.93 -18.57 -7.05
CA VAL A 172 -16.49 -19.36 -5.96
C VAL A 172 -18.01 -19.30 -6.05
N ASN A 173 -18.65 -20.46 -6.08
CA ASN A 173 -20.10 -20.61 -6.23
C ASN A 173 -20.69 -19.91 -7.45
N GLY A 174 -19.91 -19.83 -8.53
CA GLY A 174 -20.28 -19.15 -9.78
C GLY A 174 -20.11 -17.63 -9.75
N GLU A 175 -19.55 -17.07 -8.67
CA GLU A 175 -19.20 -15.65 -8.57
C GLU A 175 -17.70 -15.46 -8.76
N ASP A 176 -17.32 -14.56 -9.68
CA ASP A 176 -15.91 -14.23 -9.92
C ASP A 176 -15.25 -13.68 -8.65
N VAL A 177 -14.07 -14.22 -8.32
CA VAL A 177 -13.29 -13.75 -7.19
C VAL A 177 -12.34 -12.64 -7.65
N VAL A 178 -12.65 -11.43 -7.23
CA VAL A 178 -11.81 -10.24 -7.42
C VAL A 178 -11.20 -9.75 -6.09
N ASP A 179 -11.82 -10.12 -4.97
CA ASP A 179 -11.36 -9.81 -3.61
C ASP A 179 -11.16 -11.11 -2.82
N PRO A 180 -10.00 -11.32 -2.16
CA PRO A 180 -9.78 -12.48 -1.30
C PRO A 180 -10.81 -12.66 -0.17
N GLN A 181 -11.50 -11.59 0.24
CA GLN A 181 -12.59 -11.66 1.24
C GLN A 181 -13.81 -12.46 0.74
N GLN A 182 -13.95 -12.63 -0.57
CA GLN A 182 -15.00 -13.46 -1.17
C GLN A 182 -14.69 -14.96 -1.04
N ILE A 183 -13.45 -15.30 -0.67
CA ILE A 183 -13.04 -16.67 -0.42
C ILE A 183 -13.25 -16.98 1.06
N ASP A 184 -14.21 -17.86 1.34
CA ASP A 184 -14.36 -18.42 2.68
C ASP A 184 -13.27 -19.48 2.94
N LEU A 185 -12.19 -19.07 3.61
CA LEU A 185 -11.11 -19.96 4.04
C LEU A 185 -11.46 -20.76 5.32
N GLY A 186 -12.53 -20.38 6.02
CA GLY A 186 -12.82 -20.79 7.40
C GLY A 186 -14.01 -21.73 7.57
N GLY A 187 -14.85 -21.94 6.55
CA GLY A 187 -16.06 -22.77 6.68
C GLY A 187 -17.03 -22.22 7.74
N VAL A 188 -16.99 -20.91 7.99
CA VAL A 188 -17.68 -20.28 9.13
C VAL A 188 -19.06 -19.83 8.69
N GLY A 189 -20.09 -20.58 9.09
CA GLY A 189 -21.48 -20.07 9.09
C GLY A 189 -22.58 -21.04 8.66
N HIS A 190 -22.23 -22.19 8.06
CA HIS A 190 -23.23 -23.12 7.52
C HIS A 190 -23.09 -24.51 8.14
N ALA A 191 -24.23 -25.21 8.37
CA ALA A 191 -24.26 -26.52 9.02
C ALA A 191 -23.52 -27.61 8.19
N GLN A 192 -23.56 -27.45 6.88
CA GLN A 192 -22.79 -28.13 5.84
C GLN A 192 -22.75 -27.14 4.67
N ALA A 193 -21.57 -26.84 4.13
CA ALA A 193 -21.42 -25.96 2.97
C ALA A 193 -20.78 -26.72 1.82
N ASP A 194 -21.47 -26.69 0.67
CA ASP A 194 -20.96 -27.16 -0.59
C ASP A 194 -20.42 -25.94 -1.34
N TYR A 195 -19.09 -25.88 -1.51
CA TYR A 195 -18.45 -24.84 -2.28
C TYR A 195 -18.05 -25.36 -3.65
N ILE A 196 -18.35 -24.58 -4.69
CA ILE A 196 -17.90 -24.85 -6.05
C ILE A 196 -16.83 -23.83 -6.40
N TYR A 197 -15.57 -24.26 -6.42
CA TYR A 197 -14.44 -23.43 -6.83
C TYR A 197 -14.12 -23.68 -8.30
N SER A 198 -14.13 -22.66 -9.16
CA SER A 198 -13.43 -22.75 -10.45
C SER A 198 -12.01 -22.25 -10.28
N VAL A 199 -11.05 -23.08 -10.66
CA VAL A 199 -9.63 -22.75 -10.63
C VAL A 199 -9.00 -22.91 -12.00
N GLU A 200 -8.01 -22.08 -12.30
CA GLU A 200 -7.17 -22.23 -13.48
C GLU A 200 -5.90 -23.00 -13.10
N ARG A 201 -5.64 -24.09 -13.84
CA ARG A 201 -4.41 -24.88 -13.72
C ARG A 201 -3.87 -25.19 -15.11
N GLY A 202 -2.69 -24.64 -15.43
CA GLY A 202 -2.04 -24.88 -16.72
C GLY A 202 -2.87 -24.41 -17.93
N GLY A 203 -3.61 -23.30 -17.78
CA GLY A 203 -4.45 -22.71 -18.81
C GLY A 203 -5.82 -23.37 -18.99
N ASN A 204 -6.16 -24.37 -18.16
CA ASN A 204 -7.48 -24.99 -18.16
C ASN A 204 -8.26 -24.59 -16.90
N GLU A 205 -9.54 -24.29 -17.07
CA GLU A 205 -10.47 -24.12 -15.96
C GLU A 205 -10.91 -25.50 -15.44
N ILE A 206 -10.86 -25.66 -14.11
CA ILE A 206 -11.22 -26.88 -13.39
C ILE A 206 -12.21 -26.49 -12.29
N SER A 207 -13.40 -27.08 -12.32
CA SER A 207 -14.38 -26.95 -11.23
C SER A 207 -14.13 -27.99 -10.15
N LEU A 208 -14.01 -27.55 -8.90
CA LEU A 208 -13.73 -28.34 -7.72
C LEU A 208 -14.89 -28.22 -6.74
N HIS A 209 -15.43 -29.37 -6.32
CA HIS A 209 -16.51 -29.45 -5.35
C HIS A 209 -15.93 -29.75 -3.97
N MET A 210 -16.11 -28.83 -3.03
CA MET A 210 -15.61 -28.94 -1.65
C MET A 210 -16.80 -29.02 -0.70
N GLU A 211 -16.91 -30.14 0.02
CA GLU A 211 -17.90 -30.32 1.07
C GLU A 211 -17.21 -30.16 2.43
N ALA A 212 -17.59 -29.15 3.20
CA ALA A 212 -17.05 -28.90 4.53
C ALA A 212 -18.16 -28.92 5.59
N ARG A 213 -17.86 -29.52 6.75
CA ARG A 213 -18.74 -29.45 7.91
C ARG A 213 -18.67 -28.06 8.55
N SER A 214 -19.69 -27.70 9.32
CA SER A 214 -19.70 -26.44 10.07
C SER A 214 -18.44 -26.27 10.91
N GLY A 215 -17.68 -25.20 10.67
CA GLY A 215 -16.44 -24.89 11.39
C GLY A 215 -15.23 -25.74 11.00
N GLU A 216 -15.33 -26.55 9.96
CA GLU A 216 -14.20 -27.25 9.35
C GLU A 216 -13.50 -26.35 8.33
N SER A 217 -12.19 -26.15 8.48
CA SER A 217 -11.41 -25.41 7.50
C SER A 217 -11.27 -26.18 6.20
N LEU A 218 -11.32 -25.47 5.07
CA LEU A 218 -11.04 -26.04 3.75
C LEU A 218 -9.59 -26.56 3.62
N GLY A 219 -8.67 -26.07 4.46
CA GLY A 219 -7.30 -26.59 4.56
C GLY A 219 -6.37 -26.13 3.44
N PHE A 220 -6.45 -24.86 3.04
CA PHE A 220 -5.48 -24.25 2.13
C PHE A 220 -5.17 -22.82 2.55
N ASP A 221 -3.98 -22.36 2.17
CA ASP A 221 -3.51 -20.99 2.37
C ASP A 221 -3.36 -20.29 1.02
N LEU A 222 -3.58 -18.98 0.99
CA LEU A 222 -3.31 -18.15 -0.18
C LEU A 222 -1.91 -17.52 -0.07
N TYR A 223 -1.35 -17.12 -1.23
CA TYR A 223 -0.21 -16.20 -1.23
C TYR A 223 -0.65 -14.85 -0.65
N GLN A 224 0.33 -14.04 -0.23
CA GLN A 224 0.03 -12.65 0.14
C GLN A 224 -0.48 -11.91 -1.10
N ILE A 225 -1.65 -11.30 -0.99
CA ILE A 225 -2.31 -10.62 -2.11
C ILE A 225 -2.12 -9.11 -1.95
N PHE A 226 -1.69 -8.47 -3.03
CA PHE A 226 -1.65 -7.02 -3.16
C PHE A 226 -2.57 -6.61 -4.30
N PHE A 227 -3.11 -5.40 -4.21
CA PHE A 227 -3.84 -4.79 -5.30
C PHE A 227 -2.92 -3.82 -6.01
N VAL A 228 -2.56 -4.13 -7.25
CA VAL A 228 -1.73 -3.25 -8.08
C VAL A 228 -2.67 -2.38 -8.91
N PRO A 229 -2.69 -1.06 -8.68
CA PRO A 229 -3.50 -0.16 -9.46
C PRO A 229 -2.92 -0.04 -10.87
N HIS A 230 -3.81 0.01 -11.86
CA HIS A 230 -3.48 0.32 -13.24
C HIS A 230 -4.63 1.10 -13.90
N PRO A 231 -4.34 2.02 -14.83
CA PRO A 231 -5.36 2.57 -15.71
C PRO A 231 -5.89 1.50 -16.65
N VAL A 232 -7.20 1.43 -16.81
CA VAL A 232 -7.85 0.54 -17.77
C VAL A 232 -8.60 1.37 -18.78
N VAL A 233 -8.53 0.96 -20.05
CA VAL A 233 -9.23 1.62 -21.15
C VAL A 233 -10.75 1.43 -20.97
N LEU A 234 -11.43 2.50 -20.61
CA LEU A 234 -12.89 2.54 -20.54
C LEU A 234 -13.50 2.52 -21.93
N GLN A 235 -12.96 3.38 -22.80
CA GLN A 235 -13.44 3.57 -24.16
C GLN A 235 -12.32 4.14 -25.02
N VAL A 236 -12.37 3.75 -26.30
CA VAL A 236 -11.63 4.38 -27.37
C VAL A 236 -12.65 4.88 -28.40
N LEU A 237 -12.50 6.12 -28.86
CA LEU A 237 -13.37 6.67 -29.90
C LEU A 237 -13.00 6.08 -31.27
N GLU A 238 -13.99 5.54 -31.98
CA GLU A 238 -13.77 4.94 -33.29
C GLU A 238 -13.16 5.95 -34.29
N GLY A 239 -12.15 5.51 -35.04
CA GLY A 239 -11.43 6.34 -36.01
C GLY A 239 -10.45 7.35 -35.41
N SER A 240 -10.31 7.39 -34.08
CA SER A 240 -9.30 8.20 -33.40
C SER A 240 -7.91 7.57 -33.47
N VAL A 241 -6.86 8.35 -33.13
CA VAL A 241 -5.47 7.84 -33.13
C VAL A 241 -5.30 6.60 -32.24
N PRO A 242 -5.79 6.57 -30.98
CA PRO A 242 -5.77 5.37 -30.15
C PRO A 242 -6.48 4.15 -30.78
N ASP A 243 -7.60 4.35 -31.47
CA ASP A 243 -8.37 3.27 -32.11
C ASP A 243 -7.60 2.66 -33.28
N VAL A 244 -7.12 3.51 -34.19
CA VAL A 244 -6.31 3.09 -35.35
C VAL A 244 -4.99 2.46 -34.91
N ALA A 245 -4.44 2.91 -33.78
CA ALA A 245 -3.26 2.29 -33.16
C ALA A 245 -3.55 0.87 -32.64
N GLY A 246 -4.81 0.57 -32.31
CA GLY A 246 -5.29 -0.74 -31.88
C GLY A 246 -5.52 -0.87 -30.38
N LEU A 247 -5.63 0.23 -29.63
CA LEU A 247 -6.11 0.22 -28.25
C LEU A 247 -7.59 -0.21 -28.24
N LYS A 248 -7.97 -1.00 -27.23
CA LYS A 248 -9.32 -1.53 -27.10
C LYS A 248 -9.84 -1.35 -25.68
N LYS A 249 -11.16 -1.26 -25.56
CA LYS A 249 -11.85 -1.32 -24.26
C LYS A 249 -11.38 -2.54 -23.46
N GLY A 250 -11.08 -2.33 -22.18
CA GLY A 250 -10.60 -3.36 -21.26
C GLY A 250 -9.09 -3.60 -21.29
N ASP A 251 -8.34 -2.97 -22.18
CA ASP A 251 -6.88 -3.00 -22.12
C ASP A 251 -6.39 -2.35 -20.82
N THR A 252 -5.56 -3.05 -20.05
CA THR A 252 -4.88 -2.48 -18.88
C THR A 252 -3.59 -1.83 -19.34
N ILE A 253 -3.35 -0.58 -18.98
CA ILE A 253 -2.15 0.18 -19.38
C ILE A 253 -1.07 -0.02 -18.33
N ASN A 254 0.03 -0.68 -18.72
CA ASN A 254 1.14 -0.97 -17.82
C ASN A 254 2.31 -0.02 -18.02
N VAL A 255 2.53 0.44 -19.25
CA VAL A 255 3.63 1.35 -19.61
C VAL A 255 3.14 2.37 -20.62
N VAL A 256 3.54 3.63 -20.44
CA VAL A 256 3.37 4.72 -21.41
C VAL A 256 4.74 5.36 -21.65
N ASN A 257 5.17 5.50 -22.90
CA ASN A 257 6.43 6.12 -23.30
C ASN A 257 7.66 5.58 -22.56
N GLY A 258 7.69 4.26 -22.36
CA GLY A 258 8.76 3.56 -21.65
C GLY A 258 8.74 3.70 -20.12
N LYS A 259 7.76 4.40 -19.55
CA LYS A 259 7.57 4.54 -18.10
C LYS A 259 6.42 3.66 -17.60
N PRO A 260 6.61 2.84 -16.56
CA PRO A 260 5.51 2.15 -15.90
C PRO A 260 4.46 3.13 -15.40
N VAL A 261 3.19 2.70 -15.43
CA VAL A 261 2.04 3.50 -15.05
C VAL A 261 1.16 2.69 -14.10
N TYR A 262 0.94 3.22 -12.90
CA TYR A 262 0.10 2.60 -11.87
C TYR A 262 -1.15 3.41 -11.61
N TYR A 263 -1.04 4.74 -11.62
CA TYR A 263 -2.15 5.65 -11.37
C TYR A 263 -2.58 6.39 -12.65
N LEU A 264 -3.84 6.82 -12.68
CA LEU A 264 -4.35 7.65 -13.77
C LEU A 264 -3.60 8.97 -13.93
N ASP A 265 -3.07 9.50 -12.83
CA ASP A 265 -2.32 10.76 -12.81
C ASP A 265 -0.92 10.59 -13.40
N ASP A 266 -0.39 9.35 -13.43
CA ASP A 266 0.90 9.01 -14.06
C ASP A 266 0.81 9.01 -15.59
N VAL A 267 -0.42 8.88 -16.13
CA VAL A 267 -0.65 8.88 -17.58
C VAL A 267 -0.47 10.30 -18.11
N VAL A 268 0.64 10.52 -18.81
CA VAL A 268 0.93 11.75 -19.54
C VAL A 268 0.99 11.40 -21.02
N LEU A 269 0.03 11.95 -21.78
CA LEU A 269 -0.08 11.76 -23.22
C LEU A 269 0.25 13.09 -23.90
N ASP A 270 1.47 13.19 -24.42
CA ASP A 270 1.94 14.37 -25.13
C ASP A 270 1.67 14.24 -26.64
N GLY A 271 1.51 13.01 -27.15
CA GLY A 271 1.44 12.69 -28.59
C GLY A 271 0.07 12.24 -29.11
N VAL A 272 -0.85 11.79 -28.25
CA VAL A 272 -2.23 11.41 -28.65
C VAL A 272 -3.05 12.64 -29.11
N VAL A 273 -2.57 13.85 -28.82
CA VAL A 273 -3.14 15.11 -29.32
C VAL A 273 -2.43 15.55 -30.61
N GLY A 274 -2.76 14.90 -31.73
CA GLY A 274 -2.35 15.32 -33.09
C GLY A 274 -1.22 14.50 -33.73
N ALA A 275 -1.03 14.70 -35.04
CA ALA A 275 -0.15 13.93 -35.93
C ALA A 275 1.38 14.09 -35.68
N GLY A 276 1.80 14.06 -34.41
CA GLY A 276 3.19 14.12 -33.96
C GLY A 276 3.87 12.75 -33.86
N ALA A 277 4.88 12.66 -33.00
CA ALA A 277 5.66 11.43 -32.79
C ALA A 277 4.84 10.26 -32.19
N GLY A 278 3.69 10.55 -31.58
CA GLY A 278 2.83 9.56 -30.94
C GLY A 278 3.22 9.22 -29.51
N ASP A 279 2.36 8.42 -28.87
CA ASP A 279 2.64 7.79 -27.57
C ASP A 279 2.75 6.27 -27.73
N ASP A 280 3.74 5.67 -27.05
CA ASP A 280 3.94 4.22 -27.00
C ASP A 280 3.27 3.64 -25.76
N PHE A 281 2.45 2.62 -25.95
CA PHE A 281 1.78 1.89 -24.88
C PHE A 281 2.28 0.45 -24.82
N VAL A 282 2.47 -0.06 -23.61
CA VAL A 282 2.45 -1.50 -23.36
C VAL A 282 1.21 -1.80 -22.56
N VAL A 283 0.27 -2.50 -23.18
CA VAL A 283 -1.00 -2.86 -22.56
C VAL A 283 -1.09 -4.35 -22.33
N GLN A 284 -1.78 -4.73 -21.27
CA GLN A 284 -2.20 -6.10 -21.03
C GLN A 284 -3.61 -6.30 -21.59
N ARG A 285 -3.75 -7.30 -22.46
CA ARG A 285 -5.04 -7.75 -23.04
C ARG A 285 -5.23 -9.24 -22.74
N GLY A 286 -6.00 -9.53 -21.69
CA GLY A 286 -6.02 -10.88 -21.11
C GLY A 286 -4.65 -11.26 -20.55
N GLU A 287 -4.09 -12.41 -20.93
CA GLU A 287 -2.75 -12.83 -20.49
C GLU A 287 -1.60 -12.30 -21.38
N LYS A 288 -1.90 -11.54 -22.43
CA LYS A 288 -0.89 -11.09 -23.41
C LYS A 288 -0.50 -9.63 -23.19
N MET A 289 0.80 -9.38 -23.22
CA MET A 289 1.34 -8.02 -23.35
C MET A 289 1.39 -7.61 -24.82
N VAL A 290 0.80 -6.47 -25.14
CA VAL A 290 0.70 -5.92 -26.50
C VAL A 290 1.36 -4.55 -26.52
N GLN A 291 2.30 -4.35 -27.44
CA GLN A 291 2.90 -3.04 -27.69
C GLN A 291 2.08 -2.30 -28.75
N ILE A 292 1.70 -1.06 -28.47
CA ILE A 292 0.87 -0.22 -29.32
C ILE A 292 1.55 1.13 -29.48
N HIS A 293 1.82 1.53 -30.72
CA HIS A 293 2.32 2.87 -31.05
C HIS A 293 1.17 3.72 -31.60
N ALA A 294 0.74 4.72 -30.84
CA ALA A 294 -0.35 5.63 -31.20
C ALA A 294 0.20 6.95 -31.74
N GLY A 295 0.63 6.93 -33.01
CA GLY A 295 1.25 8.07 -33.70
C GLY A 295 1.74 7.74 -35.10
N GLY A 296 2.59 8.62 -35.65
CA GLY A 296 3.29 8.37 -36.91
C GLY A 296 2.36 8.21 -38.12
N GLU A 297 2.71 7.31 -39.05
CA GLU A 297 1.87 7.07 -40.24
C GLU A 297 0.48 6.54 -39.91
N LYS A 298 0.34 5.73 -38.86
CA LYS A 298 -0.97 5.22 -38.40
C LYS A 298 -1.89 6.35 -37.93
N ALA A 299 -1.34 7.40 -37.35
CA ALA A 299 -2.12 8.57 -36.94
C ALA A 299 -2.55 9.45 -38.14
N LYS A 300 -1.96 9.28 -39.33
CA LYS A 300 -2.40 9.99 -40.54
C LYS A 300 -3.71 9.44 -41.10
N ASP A 301 -4.00 8.17 -40.84
CA ASP A 301 -5.24 7.49 -41.24
C ASP A 301 -6.38 7.78 -40.25
N ALA A 302 -6.09 8.34 -39.08
CA ALA A 302 -7.10 8.82 -38.16
C ALA A 302 -7.76 10.08 -38.74
N GLY A 303 -9.10 10.11 -38.74
CA GLY A 303 -9.85 11.28 -39.20
C GLY A 303 -9.58 12.50 -38.31
N THR A 304 -9.79 13.72 -38.83
CA THR A 304 -9.99 14.89 -37.98
C THR A 304 -11.22 14.59 -37.14
N VAL A 305 -11.03 14.25 -35.87
CA VAL A 305 -12.11 13.91 -34.96
C VAL A 305 -12.90 15.19 -34.65
N SER A 306 -13.79 15.59 -35.55
CA SER A 306 -14.80 16.61 -35.32
C SER A 306 -16.10 15.91 -34.92
N GLY A 307 -16.07 15.37 -33.71
CA GLY A 307 -17.15 14.60 -33.13
C GLY A 307 -16.68 14.26 -31.73
N GLY A 308 -16.95 15.15 -30.78
CA GLY A 308 -16.73 14.85 -29.38
C GLY A 308 -17.31 13.47 -29.06
N MET A 309 -16.65 12.79 -28.14
CA MET A 309 -17.09 11.52 -27.54
C MET A 309 -18.64 11.50 -27.42
N GLU A 310 -19.29 10.40 -27.81
CA GLU A 310 -20.76 10.31 -27.99
C GLU A 310 -21.56 11.16 -26.98
N PRO A 311 -22.67 11.83 -27.37
CA PRO A 311 -23.43 12.72 -26.50
C PRO A 311 -23.63 12.14 -25.09
N GLY A 312 -22.97 12.74 -24.11
CA GLY A 312 -22.83 12.18 -22.77
C GLY A 312 -21.39 12.06 -22.30
N PHE A 313 -20.42 11.99 -23.21
CA PHE A 313 -19.02 11.72 -22.88
C PHE A 313 -18.08 12.93 -22.78
N ALA A 314 -18.40 14.02 -23.48
CA ALA A 314 -17.48 15.15 -23.66
C ALA A 314 -17.42 16.14 -22.47
N ASP A 315 -18.30 16.05 -21.47
CA ASP A 315 -18.47 17.12 -20.47
C ASP A 315 -18.89 16.65 -19.06
N SER A 316 -18.70 15.39 -18.68
CA SER A 316 -19.05 14.95 -17.32
C SER A 316 -18.25 13.77 -16.79
N ASP A 317 -17.87 13.82 -15.52
CA ASP A 317 -17.21 12.72 -14.83
C ASP A 317 -18.13 11.47 -14.85
N PHE A 318 -17.70 10.40 -15.53
CA PHE A 318 -18.44 9.14 -15.52
C PHE A 318 -18.33 8.48 -14.16
N VAL A 319 -19.44 7.89 -13.73
CA VAL A 319 -19.43 7.00 -12.58
C VAL A 319 -19.42 5.57 -13.11
N VAL A 320 -18.21 5.04 -13.25
CA VAL A 320 -17.99 3.63 -13.62
C VAL A 320 -18.11 2.78 -12.36
N ILE A 321 -18.63 1.56 -12.48
CA ILE A 321 -18.58 0.57 -11.41
C ILE A 321 -17.35 -0.30 -11.66
N ASP A 322 -16.33 -0.18 -10.82
CA ASP A 322 -15.10 -1.00 -10.93
C ASP A 322 -15.12 -2.22 -10.03
N GLN A 323 -15.78 -2.10 -8.88
CA GLN A 323 -15.89 -3.17 -7.91
C GLN A 323 -17.32 -3.33 -7.45
N ILE A 324 -17.68 -4.57 -7.13
CA ILE A 324 -18.96 -4.92 -6.52
C ILE A 324 -18.67 -5.74 -5.29
N TYR A 325 -19.09 -5.23 -4.14
CA TYR A 325 -18.86 -5.87 -2.85
C TYR A 325 -19.89 -6.99 -2.64
N SER A 326 -19.42 -8.14 -2.16
CA SER A 326 -20.28 -9.29 -1.89
C SER A 326 -21.34 -9.01 -0.83
N ASP A 327 -22.48 -9.68 -0.96
CA ASP A 327 -23.69 -9.56 -0.12
C ASP A 327 -24.36 -8.19 -0.10
N MET A 328 -23.93 -7.25 -0.96
CA MET A 328 -24.46 -5.89 -1.02
C MET A 328 -25.60 -5.74 -2.05
N PRO A 329 -26.44 -4.68 -1.94
CA PRO A 329 -27.58 -4.49 -2.82
C PRO A 329 -27.28 -4.49 -4.32
N ALA A 330 -26.15 -3.91 -4.75
CA ALA A 330 -25.75 -3.86 -6.15
C ALA A 330 -25.47 -5.24 -6.73
N GLN A 331 -24.77 -6.10 -5.98
CA GLN A 331 -24.50 -7.48 -6.39
C GLN A 331 -25.81 -8.25 -6.58
N LYS A 332 -26.71 -8.16 -5.60
CA LYS A 332 -28.03 -8.81 -5.63
C LYS A 332 -28.90 -8.35 -6.80
N ALA A 333 -28.69 -7.13 -7.27
CA ALA A 333 -29.38 -6.58 -8.43
C ALA A 333 -28.77 -7.00 -9.79
N GLY A 334 -27.57 -7.59 -9.80
CA GLY A 334 -26.91 -8.04 -11.04
C GLY A 334 -26.14 -6.95 -11.78
N LEU A 335 -25.70 -5.90 -11.05
CA LEU A 335 -24.69 -4.98 -11.57
C LEU A 335 -23.39 -5.77 -11.81
N VAL A 336 -22.59 -5.34 -12.77
CA VAL A 336 -21.27 -5.93 -13.06
C VAL A 336 -20.20 -4.85 -13.22
N ASN A 337 -18.93 -5.24 -13.09
CA ASN A 337 -17.81 -4.33 -13.32
C ASN A 337 -17.82 -3.82 -14.77
N GLY A 338 -17.52 -2.52 -14.94
CA GLY A 338 -17.59 -1.81 -16.21
C GLY A 338 -18.96 -1.24 -16.56
N ASP A 339 -19.99 -1.45 -15.75
CA ASP A 339 -21.26 -0.72 -15.86
C ASP A 339 -21.03 0.78 -15.63
N ILE A 340 -21.65 1.63 -16.44
CA ILE A 340 -21.54 3.08 -16.33
C ILE A 340 -22.88 3.63 -15.81
N MET A 341 -22.87 4.27 -14.65
CA MET A 341 -24.06 4.87 -14.07
C MET A 341 -24.48 6.10 -14.88
N VAL A 342 -25.76 6.15 -15.26
CA VAL A 342 -26.33 7.21 -16.11
C VAL A 342 -27.34 8.04 -15.33
N GLU A 343 -28.31 7.41 -14.65
CA GLU A 343 -29.33 8.10 -13.86
C GLU A 343 -29.66 7.34 -12.56
N VAL A 344 -30.09 8.08 -11.53
CA VAL A 344 -30.71 7.55 -10.31
C VAL A 344 -32.02 8.28 -10.08
N ASN A 345 -33.15 7.57 -10.08
CA ASN A 345 -34.50 8.13 -10.02
C ASN A 345 -34.78 9.23 -11.07
N GLY A 346 -34.19 9.09 -12.26
CA GLY A 346 -34.31 10.07 -13.34
C GLY A 346 -33.40 11.29 -13.19
N GLU A 347 -32.62 11.40 -12.11
CA GLU A 347 -31.58 12.41 -11.98
C GLU A 347 -30.28 11.91 -12.65
N PRO A 348 -29.69 12.68 -13.58
CA PRO A 348 -28.46 12.27 -14.26
C PRO A 348 -27.30 12.25 -13.28
N VAL A 349 -26.48 11.20 -13.36
CA VAL A 349 -25.28 11.02 -12.54
C VAL A 349 -24.05 11.41 -13.35
N ARG A 350 -23.32 12.40 -12.83
CA ARG A 350 -22.21 13.07 -13.52
C ARG A 350 -20.96 13.19 -12.65
N SER A 351 -20.97 12.62 -11.43
CA SER A 351 -19.79 12.47 -10.57
C SER A 351 -20.04 11.44 -9.48
N ALA A 352 -18.96 10.88 -8.92
CA ALA A 352 -19.05 9.91 -7.83
C ALA A 352 -19.71 10.53 -6.58
N GLU A 353 -19.42 11.81 -6.30
CA GLU A 353 -20.02 12.55 -5.19
C GLU A 353 -21.53 12.72 -5.38
N GLN A 354 -21.96 13.05 -6.60
CA GLN A 354 -23.38 13.16 -6.93
C GLN A 354 -24.07 11.80 -6.77
N PHE A 355 -23.44 10.73 -7.26
CA PHE A 355 -23.95 9.37 -7.09
C PHE A 355 -24.12 9.00 -5.62
N VAL A 356 -23.09 9.24 -4.80
CA VAL A 356 -23.13 8.97 -3.35
C VAL A 356 -24.19 9.81 -2.65
N ALA A 357 -24.39 11.07 -3.06
CA ALA A 357 -25.45 11.90 -2.52
C ALA A 357 -26.85 11.33 -2.84
N LEU A 358 -27.05 10.86 -4.08
CA LEU A 358 -28.32 10.28 -4.53
C LEU A 358 -28.63 8.96 -3.82
N THR A 359 -27.64 8.08 -3.64
CA THR A 359 -27.87 6.82 -2.90
C THR A 359 -28.11 7.06 -1.41
N LYS A 360 -27.44 8.05 -0.80
CA LYS A 360 -27.71 8.49 0.59
C LYS A 360 -29.10 9.10 0.76
N ALA A 361 -29.54 9.95 -0.16
CA ALA A 361 -30.87 10.55 -0.12
C ALA A 361 -31.99 9.49 -0.21
N ASN A 362 -31.71 8.36 -0.86
CA ASN A 362 -32.64 7.24 -1.02
C ASN A 362 -32.32 6.04 -0.12
N ALA A 363 -31.61 6.25 0.99
CA ALA A 363 -31.30 5.19 1.96
C ALA A 363 -32.57 4.43 2.39
N GLY A 364 -32.50 3.11 2.33
CA GLY A 364 -33.58 2.21 2.73
C GLY A 364 -34.82 2.22 1.81
N LYS A 365 -34.77 2.86 0.62
CA LYS A 365 -35.89 2.94 -0.34
C LYS A 365 -35.53 2.27 -1.67
N ASP A 366 -36.50 1.60 -2.27
CA ASP A 366 -36.34 1.08 -3.64
C ASP A 366 -36.13 2.25 -4.59
N THR A 367 -35.02 2.20 -5.32
CA THR A 367 -34.51 3.30 -6.14
C THR A 367 -34.20 2.77 -7.53
N LEU A 368 -34.62 3.49 -8.57
CA LEU A 368 -34.39 3.11 -9.95
C LEU A 368 -33.02 3.63 -10.41
N PHE A 369 -32.16 2.74 -10.88
CA PHE A 369 -30.85 3.05 -11.44
C PHE A 369 -30.88 2.75 -12.93
N LYS A 370 -30.48 3.70 -13.76
CA LYS A 370 -30.15 3.44 -15.17
C LYS A 370 -28.65 3.37 -15.31
N ILE A 371 -28.18 2.25 -15.86
CA ILE A 371 -26.78 2.05 -16.19
C ILE A 371 -26.64 1.79 -17.68
N ARG A 372 -25.44 1.99 -18.19
CA ARG A 372 -25.06 1.61 -19.54
C ARG A 372 -24.07 0.46 -19.50
N ARG A 373 -24.40 -0.62 -20.21
CA ARG A 373 -23.57 -1.81 -20.38
C ARG A 373 -23.32 -2.01 -21.88
N GLY A 374 -22.14 -1.58 -22.34
CA GLY A 374 -21.87 -1.45 -23.78
C GLY A 374 -22.77 -0.39 -24.40
N ASP A 375 -23.53 -0.77 -25.44
CA ASP A 375 -24.45 0.15 -26.15
C ASP A 375 -25.88 0.10 -25.60
N ARG A 376 -26.12 -0.70 -24.55
CA ARG A 376 -27.45 -0.91 -23.97
C ARG A 376 -27.62 -0.10 -22.70
N ILE A 377 -28.77 0.55 -22.57
CA ILE A 377 -29.25 1.10 -21.29
C ILE A 377 -30.06 0.02 -20.58
N LEU A 378 -29.71 -0.25 -19.32
CA LEU A 378 -30.37 -1.21 -18.45
C LEU A 378 -30.91 -0.48 -17.22
N GLU A 379 -32.04 -0.97 -16.72
CA GLU A 379 -32.72 -0.44 -15.54
C GLU A 379 -32.69 -1.45 -14.40
N PHE A 380 -32.30 -1.01 -13.22
CA PHE A 380 -32.21 -1.81 -12.01
C PHE A 380 -32.92 -1.12 -10.86
N THR A 381 -33.83 -1.83 -10.19
CA THR A 381 -34.39 -1.36 -8.93
C THR A 381 -33.54 -1.91 -7.79
N ILE A 382 -32.81 -1.02 -7.12
CA ILE A 382 -31.91 -1.38 -6.02
C ILE A 382 -32.36 -0.63 -4.78
N ARG A 383 -32.36 -1.32 -3.64
CA ARG A 383 -32.61 -0.71 -2.34
C ARG A 383 -31.28 -0.43 -1.64
N PRO A 384 -30.82 0.83 -1.55
CA PRO A 384 -29.64 1.14 -0.75
C PRO A 384 -29.85 0.75 0.71
N THR A 385 -28.77 0.39 1.39
CA THR A 385 -28.80 0.15 2.84
C THR A 385 -29.25 1.41 3.60
N ASP A 386 -29.50 1.28 4.90
CA ASP A 386 -29.88 2.42 5.75
C ASP A 386 -28.79 3.52 5.82
N LYS A 387 -27.55 3.18 5.45
CA LYS A 387 -26.44 4.13 5.32
C LYS A 387 -26.29 4.70 3.90
N GLY A 388 -27.20 4.36 2.98
CA GLY A 388 -27.16 4.80 1.58
C GLY A 388 -26.13 4.07 0.72
N LEU A 389 -25.62 2.93 1.18
CA LEU A 389 -24.63 2.14 0.45
C LEU A 389 -25.33 1.10 -0.43
N ILE A 390 -24.88 0.96 -1.67
CA ILE A 390 -25.27 -0.15 -2.55
C ILE A 390 -24.14 -1.17 -2.77
N GLY A 391 -22.92 -0.88 -2.32
CA GLY A 391 -21.76 -1.78 -2.43
C GLY A 391 -21.12 -1.79 -3.81
N VAL A 392 -20.80 -0.62 -4.33
CA VAL A 392 -20.02 -0.44 -5.58
C VAL A 392 -18.76 0.40 -5.32
N GLY A 393 -17.67 0.06 -5.99
CA GLY A 393 -16.46 0.89 -6.10
C GLY A 393 -16.57 1.84 -7.29
N LEU A 394 -16.28 3.12 -7.05
CA LEU A 394 -16.41 4.20 -8.02
C LEU A 394 -15.03 4.77 -8.31
N PRO A 395 -14.33 4.28 -9.33
CA PRO A 395 -12.99 4.74 -9.63
C PRO A 395 -13.04 6.15 -10.22
N LYS A 396 -11.92 6.85 -10.13
CA LYS A 396 -11.72 8.04 -10.95
C LYS A 396 -11.68 7.65 -12.42
N VAL A 397 -12.23 8.53 -13.26
CA VAL A 397 -12.17 8.42 -14.73
C VAL A 397 -11.45 9.67 -15.24
N ARG A 398 -10.56 9.49 -16.21
CA ARG A 398 -9.86 10.58 -16.88
C ARG A 398 -10.02 10.45 -18.38
N VAL A 399 -10.48 11.51 -19.01
CA VAL A 399 -10.66 11.62 -20.46
C VAL A 399 -9.48 12.39 -21.05
N PHE A 400 -8.94 11.90 -22.15
CA PHE A 400 -7.76 12.44 -22.83
C PHE A 400 -8.10 12.80 -24.28
N ALA A 401 -7.30 13.71 -24.84
CA ALA A 401 -7.31 14.08 -26.27
C ALA A 401 -8.72 14.33 -26.82
N ASP A 402 -9.43 15.27 -26.21
CA ASP A 402 -10.79 15.70 -26.58
C ASP A 402 -11.82 14.56 -26.67
N GLY A 403 -11.61 13.48 -25.89
CA GLY A 403 -12.51 12.33 -25.86
C GLY A 403 -12.09 11.15 -26.71
N ALA A 404 -10.89 11.18 -27.32
CA ALA A 404 -10.37 10.05 -28.08
C ALA A 404 -10.12 8.81 -27.21
N LEU A 405 -9.77 9.01 -25.93
CA LEU A 405 -9.46 7.95 -24.98
C LEU A 405 -10.00 8.30 -23.59
N ALA A 406 -10.75 7.38 -22.99
CA ALA A 406 -11.12 7.45 -21.57
C ALA A 406 -10.49 6.29 -20.81
N LEU A 407 -9.88 6.60 -19.68
CA LEU A 407 -9.27 5.63 -18.77
C LEU A 407 -9.94 5.72 -17.41
N TYR A 408 -10.06 4.59 -16.72
CA TYR A 408 -10.49 4.55 -15.32
C TYR A 408 -9.45 3.84 -14.46
N ALA A 409 -9.37 4.23 -13.18
CA ALA A 409 -8.49 3.56 -12.24
C ALA A 409 -9.09 2.20 -11.88
N SER A 410 -8.33 1.13 -12.02
CA SER A 410 -8.72 -0.19 -11.52
C SER A 410 -7.57 -0.77 -10.70
N ALA A 411 -7.86 -1.75 -9.86
CA ALA A 411 -6.83 -2.45 -9.11
C ALA A 411 -6.94 -3.95 -9.35
N THR A 412 -5.85 -4.54 -9.80
CA THR A 412 -5.78 -5.99 -10.07
C THR A 412 -5.18 -6.71 -8.87
N PRO A 413 -5.81 -7.79 -8.38
CA PRO A 413 -5.18 -8.60 -7.36
C PRO A 413 -3.98 -9.33 -7.95
N VAL A 414 -2.85 -9.29 -7.24
CA VAL A 414 -1.65 -10.04 -7.57
C VAL A 414 -1.18 -10.82 -6.34
N SER A 415 -0.74 -12.05 -6.57
CA SER A 415 -0.16 -12.90 -5.55
C SER A 415 1.36 -12.72 -5.50
N VAL A 416 1.91 -12.43 -4.33
CA VAL A 416 3.37 -12.31 -4.12
C VAL A 416 3.97 -13.70 -3.98
N LEU A 417 4.66 -14.14 -5.03
CA LEU A 417 5.33 -15.44 -5.07
C LEU A 417 6.61 -15.42 -4.25
N LYS A 418 7.37 -14.34 -4.34
CA LYS A 418 8.67 -14.23 -3.68
C LYS A 418 9.08 -12.78 -3.49
N ILE A 419 9.65 -12.48 -2.33
CA ILE A 419 10.39 -11.25 -2.05
C ILE A 419 11.87 -11.65 -1.99
N LYS A 420 12.70 -11.05 -2.84
CA LYS A 420 14.15 -11.26 -2.85
C LYS A 420 14.82 -10.33 -1.85
N ASP A 421 15.80 -10.88 -1.14
CA ASP A 421 16.63 -10.08 -0.26
C ASP A 421 17.49 -9.11 -1.08
N VAL A 422 17.60 -7.89 -0.58
CA VAL A 422 18.49 -6.85 -1.09
C VAL A 422 19.83 -7.00 -0.40
N GLN A 423 20.88 -7.21 -1.19
CA GLN A 423 22.23 -7.43 -0.70
C GLN A 423 23.25 -6.56 -1.46
N TYR A 424 24.20 -5.99 -0.71
CA TYR A 424 25.30 -5.19 -1.24
C TYR A 424 26.63 -5.70 -0.69
N PRO A 425 27.75 -5.51 -1.41
CA PRO A 425 29.08 -5.76 -0.86
C PRO A 425 29.32 -4.93 0.41
N PHE A 426 30.07 -5.49 1.38
CA PHE A 426 30.24 -4.87 2.71
C PHE A 426 30.82 -3.45 2.68
N TRP A 427 31.55 -3.07 1.62
CA TRP A 427 32.09 -1.72 1.44
C TRP A 427 31.09 -0.74 0.84
N VAL A 428 30.07 -1.23 0.13
CA VAL A 428 28.96 -0.43 -0.43
C VAL A 428 27.83 -0.29 0.59
N ALA A 429 27.59 -1.34 1.38
CA ALA A 429 26.50 -1.40 2.36
C ALA A 429 26.42 -0.19 3.32
N PRO A 430 27.52 0.40 3.83
CA PRO A 430 27.45 1.60 4.67
C PRO A 430 26.86 2.82 3.97
N PHE A 431 27.16 2.99 2.69
CA PHE A 431 26.64 4.12 1.90
C PHE A 431 25.16 3.93 1.59
N LYS A 432 24.76 2.68 1.26
CA LYS A 432 23.34 2.33 1.06
C LYS A 432 22.53 2.44 2.35
N ALA A 433 23.11 2.04 3.48
CA ALA A 433 22.51 2.21 4.79
C ALA A 433 22.32 3.69 5.17
N LEU A 434 23.29 4.55 4.84
CA LEU A 434 23.17 5.99 5.04
C LEU A 434 22.08 6.61 4.17
N GLU A 435 22.06 6.26 2.88
CA GLU A 435 21.03 6.68 1.92
C GLU A 435 19.64 6.27 2.41
N GLU A 436 19.48 5.00 2.80
CA GLU A 436 18.21 4.46 3.28
C GLU A 436 17.77 5.07 4.61
N THR A 437 18.69 5.26 5.56
CA THR A 437 18.39 5.96 6.82
C THR A 437 17.89 7.38 6.54
N GLY A 438 18.54 8.09 5.61
CA GLY A 438 18.12 9.43 5.19
C GLY A 438 16.73 9.44 4.55
N ARG A 439 16.48 8.50 3.64
CA ARG A 439 15.18 8.32 2.96
C ARG A 439 14.06 8.07 3.97
N LEU A 440 14.21 7.08 4.84
CA LEU A 440 13.22 6.73 5.87
C LEU A 440 12.94 7.91 6.80
N SER A 441 13.98 8.67 7.14
CA SER A 441 13.85 9.88 7.97
C SER A 441 13.06 10.97 7.27
N LEU A 442 13.32 11.19 5.97
CA LEU A 442 12.58 12.17 5.18
C LEU A 442 11.11 11.76 5.06
N VAL A 443 10.81 10.51 4.75
CA VAL A 443 9.44 10.00 4.66
C VAL A 443 8.71 10.15 6.00
N THR A 444 9.37 9.83 7.10
CA THR A 444 8.80 10.03 8.44
C THR A 444 8.47 11.49 8.71
N LEU A 445 9.36 12.41 8.33
CA LEU A 445 9.16 13.85 8.48
C LEU A 445 8.06 14.39 7.57
N THR A 446 7.96 13.92 6.31
CA THR A 446 6.90 14.33 5.39
C THR A 446 5.55 13.82 5.86
N MET A 447 5.44 12.54 6.23
CA MET A 447 4.20 11.98 6.79
C MET A 447 3.74 12.74 8.03
N PHE A 448 4.67 13.03 8.96
CA PHE A 448 4.35 13.83 10.14
C PHE A 448 3.93 15.26 9.77
N GLY A 449 4.64 15.88 8.83
CA GLY A 449 4.32 17.22 8.31
C GLY A 449 2.93 17.28 7.69
N ASP A 450 2.54 16.28 6.91
CA ASP A 450 1.23 16.16 6.27
C ASP A 450 0.11 15.99 7.29
N VAL A 451 0.35 15.22 8.36
CA VAL A 451 -0.56 15.11 9.50
C VAL A 451 -0.76 16.47 10.17
N VAL A 452 0.33 17.15 10.53
CA VAL A 452 0.26 18.46 11.18
C VAL A 452 -0.42 19.49 10.28
N SER A 453 -0.05 19.52 9.00
CA SER A 453 -0.63 20.41 7.99
C SER A 453 -2.14 20.18 7.85
N SER A 454 -2.57 18.92 7.76
CA SER A 454 -4.00 18.59 7.61
C SER A 454 -4.81 19.00 8.83
N ILE A 455 -4.29 18.76 10.04
CA ILE A 455 -4.94 19.18 11.29
C ILE A 455 -5.07 20.70 11.36
N VAL A 456 -4.01 21.44 10.99
CA VAL A 456 -3.98 22.91 11.10
C VAL A 456 -4.80 23.59 9.99
N THR A 457 -4.73 23.09 8.76
CA THR A 457 -5.33 23.77 7.59
C THR A 457 -6.73 23.27 7.25
N LYS A 458 -6.98 21.96 7.41
CA LYS A 458 -8.24 21.32 7.03
C LYS A 458 -9.09 20.93 8.24
N PHE A 459 -8.55 21.02 9.47
CA PHE A 459 -9.19 20.52 10.69
C PHE A 459 -9.63 19.05 10.58
N THR A 460 -8.94 18.27 9.75
CA THR A 460 -9.18 16.84 9.55
C THR A 460 -7.95 16.03 9.91
N VAL A 461 -8.17 14.82 10.41
CA VAL A 461 -7.11 13.81 10.57
C VAL A 461 -7.02 13.06 9.24
N PRO A 462 -5.84 12.91 8.62
CA PRO A 462 -5.70 12.11 7.42
C PRO A 462 -6.16 10.66 7.63
N GLU A 463 -6.77 10.06 6.60
CA GLU A 463 -7.15 8.65 6.63
C GLU A 463 -5.91 7.77 6.88
N GLY A 464 -6.01 6.78 7.76
CA GLY A 464 -4.91 5.87 8.14
C GLY A 464 -4.03 6.32 9.32
N VAL A 465 -4.27 7.50 9.91
CA VAL A 465 -3.48 8.01 11.06
C VAL A 465 -4.15 7.74 12.40
N ALA A 466 -5.49 7.72 12.42
CA ALA A 466 -6.23 7.10 13.50
C ALA A 466 -6.18 5.58 13.26
N GLY A 467 -5.62 4.82 14.20
CA GLY A 467 -5.76 3.36 14.20
C GLY A 467 -7.24 2.94 14.14
N PRO A 468 -7.52 1.64 13.93
CA PRO A 468 -8.89 1.13 13.83
C PRO A 468 -9.80 1.54 15.00
#